data_AF-A0A2H3K4K3-F1
#
_entry.id   AF-A0A2H3K4K3-F1
#
_cell.length_a   1.000
_cell.length_b   1.000
_cell.length_c   1.000
_cell.angle_alpha   90.00
_cell.angle_beta   90.00
_cell.angle_gamma   90.00
#
_symmetry.space_group_name_H-M   'P 1'
#
loop_
_entity.id
_entity.type
_entity.pdbx_description
1 polymer ?
#
loop_
_entity_poly.entity_id
_entity_poly.type
_entity_poly.pdbx_seq_one_letter_code
_entity_poly.pdbx_strand_id
1 'polypeptide(L)'
;SLFAALALKRRRKKKLVIAGVLAGAGAGAAEQARRYENVVRWCRGFGETRKIERREDGSLHVYWKEWEVADRVCRVQAQVYIKDVGRVSLAWHYTS
;
A
#
# COMPACT_ATOMS: atom_id res chain seq x y z
N SER A 1 15.22 -21.18 -29.29
CA SER A 1 16.02 -21.01 -28.06
C SER A 1 15.13 -20.92 -26.83
N LEU A 2 14.92 -22.04 -26.12
CA LEU A 2 13.96 -22.17 -25.01
C LEU A 2 14.39 -21.50 -23.69
N PHE A 3 15.60 -20.93 -23.62
CA PHE A 3 16.18 -20.41 -22.38
C PHE A 3 15.86 -18.94 -22.07
N ALA A 4 15.27 -18.19 -22.99
CA ALA A 4 14.86 -16.80 -22.72
C ALA A 4 13.57 -16.68 -21.88
N ALA A 5 12.76 -17.74 -21.80
CA ALA A 5 11.49 -17.74 -21.07
C ALA A 5 11.64 -17.99 -19.55
N LEU A 6 12.74 -18.63 -19.12
CA LEU A 6 13.01 -18.95 -17.71
C LEU A 6 13.63 -17.76 -16.93
N ALA A 7 14.10 -16.73 -17.64
CA ALA A 7 14.72 -15.54 -17.06
C ALA A 7 13.73 -14.37 -16.84
N LEU A 8 12.43 -14.59 -17.05
CA LEU A 8 11.39 -13.85 -16.34
C LEU A 8 11.45 -14.29 -14.87
N LYS A 9 12.51 -13.84 -14.19
CA LYS A 9 12.71 -13.81 -12.73
C LYS A 9 11.32 -13.78 -12.12
N ARG A 10 10.96 -14.79 -11.31
CA ARG A 10 9.81 -14.70 -10.40
C ARG A 10 9.98 -13.40 -9.61
N ARG A 11 9.47 -12.29 -10.16
CA ARG A 11 9.66 -10.96 -9.60
C ARG A 11 8.85 -11.00 -8.32
N ARG A 12 9.55 -11.04 -7.19
CA ARG A 12 8.94 -11.10 -5.87
C ARG A 12 7.92 -9.97 -5.81
N LYS A 13 6.64 -10.34 -5.69
CA LYS A 13 5.55 -9.38 -5.63
C LYS A 13 5.81 -8.48 -4.42
N LYS A 14 5.71 -7.17 -4.61
CA LYS A 14 5.86 -6.19 -3.53
C LYS A 14 4.47 -5.79 -3.05
N LYS A 15 4.33 -5.62 -1.74
CA LYS A 15 3.19 -4.95 -1.13
C LYS A 15 3.65 -3.64 -0.53
N LEU A 16 2.80 -2.62 -0.61
CA LEU A 16 3.00 -1.39 0.14
C LEU A 16 2.41 -1.56 1.54
N VAL A 17 3.10 -1.01 2.52
CA VAL A 17 2.66 -0.93 3.92
C VAL A 17 2.53 0.55 4.25
N ILE A 18 1.32 0.95 4.64
CA ILE A 18 1.00 2.32 5.03
C ILE A 18 0.76 2.31 6.54
N ALA A 19 1.72 2.84 7.30
CA ALA A 19 1.61 2.95 8.74
C ALA A 19 1.14 4.36 9.16
N GLY A 20 0.46 4.44 10.30
CA GLY A 20 -0.03 5.71 10.86
C GLY A 20 -1.41 6.15 10.37
N VAL A 21 -2.11 5.35 9.56
CA VAL A 21 -3.46 5.67 9.06
C VAL A 21 -4.47 5.78 10.21
N LEU A 22 -4.30 4.93 11.22
CA LEU A 22 -5.23 4.77 12.35
C LEU A 22 -4.66 5.27 13.68
N ALA A 23 -3.47 5.88 13.66
CA ALA A 23 -2.74 6.31 14.86
C ALA A 23 -3.23 7.64 15.47
N GLY A 24 -4.41 8.12 15.06
CA GLY A 24 -5.01 9.31 15.69
C GLY A 24 -5.55 8.96 17.07
N ALA A 25 -4.78 9.22 18.14
CA ALA A 25 -5.27 9.12 19.50
C ALA A 25 -6.56 9.97 19.65
N GLY A 26 -7.68 9.32 19.99
CA GLY A 26 -9.00 9.96 20.13
C GLY A 26 -9.89 9.94 18.88
N ALA A 27 -9.46 9.35 17.76
CA ALA A 27 -10.31 9.21 16.58
C ALA A 27 -11.38 8.13 16.80
N GLY A 28 -12.63 8.55 16.94
CA GLY A 28 -13.78 7.64 16.98
C GLY A 28 -13.87 6.74 15.74
N ALA A 29 -14.64 5.65 15.83
CA ALA A 29 -14.76 4.65 14.75
C ALA A 29 -15.13 5.24 13.38
N ALA A 30 -15.96 6.28 13.35
CA ALA A 30 -16.36 6.97 12.12
C ALA A 30 -15.19 7.69 11.42
N GLU A 31 -14.31 8.34 12.19
CA GLU A 31 -13.13 9.02 11.66
C GLU A 31 -12.12 8.00 11.11
N GLN A 32 -11.93 6.87 11.80
CA GLN A 32 -11.08 5.79 11.31
C GLN A 32 -11.59 5.20 9.98
N ALA A 33 -12.91 5.03 9.84
CA ALA A 33 -13.53 4.58 8.60
C ALA A 33 -13.28 5.59 7.46
N ARG A 34 -13.46 6.88 7.72
CA ARG A 34 -13.20 7.94 6.74
C ARG A 34 -11.73 7.97 6.29
N ARG A 35 -10.79 7.85 7.23
CA ARG A 35 -9.35 7.77 6.91
C ARG A 35 -9.03 6.57 6.06
N TYR A 36 -9.60 5.41 6.39
CA TYR A 36 -9.45 4.20 5.59
C TYR A 36 -9.93 4.43 4.16
N GLU A 37 -11.15 4.95 3.96
CA GLU A 37 -11.69 5.23 2.62
C GLU A 37 -10.81 6.19 1.81
N ASN A 38 -10.28 7.24 2.45
CA ASN A 38 -9.38 8.19 1.81
C ASN A 38 -8.06 7.54 1.40
N VAL A 39 -7.48 6.65 2.22
CA VAL A 39 -6.29 5.87 1.82
C VAL A 39 -6.62 4.92 0.67
N VAL A 40 -7.77 4.24 0.69
CA VAL A 40 -8.19 3.37 -0.41
C VAL A 40 -8.31 4.18 -1.71
N ARG A 41 -8.93 5.36 -1.67
CA ARG A 41 -9.04 6.27 -2.82
C ARG A 41 -7.65 6.70 -3.32
N TRP A 42 -6.75 7.08 -2.40
CA TRP A 42 -5.38 7.45 -2.72
C TRP A 42 -4.63 6.31 -3.43
N CYS A 43 -4.71 5.08 -2.90
CA CYS A 43 -4.09 3.89 -3.51
C CYS A 43 -4.64 3.57 -4.90
N ARG A 44 -5.96 3.73 -5.10
CA ARG A 44 -6.62 3.54 -6.40
C ARG A 44 -6.19 4.57 -7.43
N GLY A 45 -5.73 5.75 -7.01
CA GLY A 45 -5.18 6.78 -7.91
C GLY A 45 -3.90 6.36 -8.63
N PHE A 46 -3.13 5.41 -8.08
CA PHE A 46 -1.92 4.87 -8.73
C PHE A 46 -2.22 3.70 -9.68
N GLY A 47 -3.35 3.01 -9.48
CA GLY A 47 -3.75 1.86 -10.27
C GLY A 47 -4.75 0.97 -9.54
N GLU A 48 -5.26 -0.05 -10.23
CA GLU A 48 -6.26 -0.97 -9.69
C GLU A 48 -5.69 -1.80 -8.52
N THR A 49 -6.29 -1.63 -7.33
CA THR A 49 -5.92 -2.35 -6.11
C THR A 49 -6.57 -3.74 -6.12
N ARG A 50 -5.76 -4.79 -6.02
CA ARG A 50 -6.22 -6.18 -5.93
C ARG A 50 -6.79 -6.50 -4.56
N LYS A 51 -6.10 -6.07 -3.50
CA LYS A 51 -6.47 -6.35 -2.11
C LYS A 51 -5.90 -5.27 -1.20
N ILE A 52 -6.62 -4.93 -0.14
CA ILE A 52 -6.13 -4.09 0.96
C ILE A 52 -6.44 -4.84 2.25
N GLU A 53 -5.41 -5.08 3.06
CA GLU A 53 -5.54 -5.76 4.35
C GLU A 53 -5.24 -4.76 5.47
N ARG A 54 -6.17 -4.64 6.41
CA ARG A 54 -5.94 -3.89 7.66
C ARG A 54 -5.27 -4.82 8.65
N ARG A 55 -4.14 -4.40 9.19
CA ARG A 55 -3.44 -5.11 10.26
C ARG A 55 -3.87 -4.55 11.61
N GLU A 56 -3.76 -5.39 12.64
CA GLU A 56 -4.13 -5.03 14.02
C GLU A 56 -3.22 -3.93 14.59
N ASP A 57 -1.99 -3.81 14.09
CA ASP A 57 -1.06 -2.71 14.39
C ASP A 57 -1.51 -1.35 13.80
N GLY A 58 -2.62 -1.32 13.07
CA GLY A 58 -3.16 -0.11 12.44
C GLY A 58 -2.49 0.24 11.10
N SER A 59 -1.61 -0.62 10.58
CA SER A 59 -1.04 -0.49 9.24
C SER A 59 -1.97 -1.09 8.18
N LEU A 60 -1.89 -0.54 6.96
CA LEU A 60 -2.60 -1.05 5.80
C LEU A 60 -1.62 -1.68 4.82
N HIS A 61 -1.85 -2.93 4.46
CA HIS A 61 -1.09 -3.63 3.43
C HIS A 61 -1.87 -3.58 2.11
N VAL A 62 -1.27 -2.94 1.11
CA VAL A 62 -1.90 -2.70 -0.19
C VAL A 62 -1.21 -3.55 -1.25
N TYR A 63 -2.03 -4.26 -2.01
CA TYR A 63 -1.62 -5.12 -3.11
C TYR A 63 -2.26 -4.59 -4.39
N TRP A 64 -1.45 -4.26 -5.39
CA TRP A 64 -1.96 -3.89 -6.72
C TRP A 64 -2.12 -5.13 -7.60
N LYS A 65 -3.02 -5.00 -8.57
CA LYS A 65 -3.20 -5.99 -9.63
C LYS A 65 -1.97 -6.01 -10.54
N GLU A 66 -1.52 -4.83 -10.93
CA GLU A 66 -0.33 -4.64 -11.75
C GLU A 66 0.94 -4.52 -10.90
N TRP A 67 1.93 -5.36 -11.20
CA TRP A 67 3.19 -5.38 -10.47
C TRP A 67 4.03 -4.12 -10.69
N GLU A 68 3.88 -3.47 -11.85
CA GLU A 68 4.58 -2.22 -12.19
C GLU A 68 4.15 -1.06 -11.30
N VAL A 69 2.86 -1.00 -10.98
CA VAL A 69 2.31 0.00 -10.05
C VAL A 69 2.89 -0.23 -8.66
N ALA A 70 2.90 -1.49 -8.19
CA ALA A 70 3.52 -1.83 -6.92
C ALA A 70 5.00 -1.45 -6.89
N ASP A 71 5.79 -1.74 -7.94
CA ASP A 71 7.20 -1.37 -7.99
C ASP A 71 7.39 0.16 -7.97
N ARG A 72 6.59 0.90 -8.74
CA ARG A 72 6.65 2.37 -8.81
C ARG A 72 6.35 3.01 -7.45
N VAL A 73 5.26 2.60 -6.81
CA VAL A 73 4.85 3.18 -5.52
C VAL A 73 5.82 2.76 -4.41
N CYS A 74 6.34 1.52 -4.45
CA CYS A 74 7.33 1.05 -3.48
C CYS A 74 8.73 1.69 -3.64
N ARG A 75 9.03 2.40 -4.74
CA ARG A 75 10.26 3.20 -4.83
C ARG A 75 10.24 4.39 -3.88
N VAL A 76 9.06 4.87 -3.51
CA VAL A 76 8.88 5.96 -2.57
C VAL A 76 8.86 5.39 -1.16
N GLN A 77 10.04 5.27 -0.55
CA GLN A 77 10.18 5.06 0.89
C GLN A 77 10.26 6.43 1.56
N ALA A 78 9.12 6.94 2.00
CA ALA A 78 9.06 8.25 2.62
C ALA A 78 7.81 8.40 3.48
N GLN A 79 7.81 9.46 4.28
CA GLN A 79 6.63 9.91 4.96
C GLN A 79 5.87 10.87 4.04
N VAL A 80 4.62 10.55 3.73
CA VAL A 80 3.78 11.38 2.85
C VAL A 80 2.62 11.95 3.64
N TYR A 81 2.15 13.12 3.22
CA TYR A 81 0.91 13.68 3.73
C TYR A 81 -0.23 13.32 2.79
N ILE A 82 -1.19 12.54 3.29
CA ILE A 82 -2.42 12.22 2.55
C ILE A 82 -3.52 13.13 3.07
N LYS A 83 -4.16 13.88 2.17
CA LYS A 83 -5.29 14.75 2.50
C LYS A 83 -6.38 13.95 3.23
N ASP A 84 -6.94 14.54 4.29
CA ASP A 84 -8.00 13.93 5.12
C ASP A 84 -7.61 12.63 5.84
N VAL A 85 -6.31 12.31 5.89
CA VAL A 85 -5.74 11.18 6.64
C VAL A 85 -4.63 11.68 7.57
N GLY A 86 -3.81 12.59 7.06
CA GLY A 86 -2.65 13.14 7.76
C GLY A 86 -1.34 12.53 7.27
N ARG A 87 -0.34 12.57 8.14
CA ARG A 87 1.02 12.15 7.83
C ARG A 87 1.18 10.64 8.05
N VAL A 88 1.44 9.91 6.98
CA VAL A 88 1.59 8.45 6.99
C VAL A 88 2.99 8.05 6.55
N SER A 89 3.47 6.91 7.05
CA SER A 89 4.74 6.33 6.62
C SER A 89 4.50 5.26 5.56
N LEU A 90 5.20 5.38 4.43
CA LEU A 90 5.17 4.39 3.36
C LEU A 90 6.40 3.48 3.46
N ALA A 91 6.15 2.20 3.65
CA ALA A 91 7.14 1.13 3.60
C ALA A 91 6.70 0.08 2.58
N TRP A 92 7.57 -0.87 2.24
CA TRP A 92 7.19 -1.98 1.37
C TRP A 92 7.84 -3.27 1.84
N HIS A 93 7.19 -4.38 1.53
CA HIS A 93 7.72 -5.72 1.82
C HIS A 93 7.50 -6.63 0.61
N TYR A 94 8.39 -7.61 0.46
CA TYR A 94 8.14 -8.70 -0.49
C TYR A 94 7.05 -9.63 0.08
N THR A 95 6.14 -10.04 -0.79
CA THR A 95 5.18 -11.10 -0.50
C THR A 95 5.80 -12.39 -0.99
N SER A 96 5.97 -13.36 -0.09
CA SER A 96 6.46 -14.71 -0.44
C SER A 96 5.43 -15.48 -1.27
#